data_AF-A0A7W6XCH6-F1
#
_entry.id   AF-A0A7W6XCH6-F1
#
_cell.length_a   1.000
_cell.length_b   1.000
_cell.length_c   1.000
_cell.angle_alpha   90.00
_cell.angle_beta   90.00
_cell.angle_gamma   90.00
#
_symmetry.space_group_name_H-M   'P 1'
#
loop_
_entity.id
_entity.type
_entity.pdbx_description
1 polymer ?
#
loop_
_entity_poly.entity_id
_entity_poly.type
_entity_poly.pdbx_seq_one_letter_code
_entity_poly.pdbx_strand_id
1 'polypeptide(L)'
;METTITGSRPGGAWVFETYGLGDRVKLLDGGRKLWEAKGLPLDSKATEHAATNLKVKDPDPSVRARFTDVVAVAEGKHDIKLIDIRSADEYSGKIFAPEGVKELSVRAGHIPGAVNVPWGSIVNADGTFKPADEIKSLYAAKGVDGSKPIITYCRIGERSSHTWFALKKILGYDVRNYDGSWTEYGNAVGVPVSNPSGTIWTGK
;
A
#
# COMPACT_ATOMS: atom_id res chain seq x y z
N MET A 1 7.99 -20.16 18.21
CA MET A 1 8.51 -18.78 18.32
C MET A 1 7.61 -17.89 17.47
N GLU A 2 6.62 -17.26 18.09
CA GLU A 2 5.82 -16.20 17.47
C GLU A 2 6.67 -14.93 17.45
N THR A 3 7.03 -14.46 16.26
CA THR A 3 7.72 -13.16 16.11
C THR A 3 6.63 -12.10 16.03
N THR A 4 6.31 -11.49 17.16
CA THR A 4 5.44 -10.30 17.19
C THR A 4 6.26 -9.10 16.75
N ILE A 5 6.03 -8.60 15.54
CA ILE A 5 6.63 -7.35 15.08
C ILE A 5 5.89 -6.20 15.76
N THR A 6 6.52 -5.61 16.78
CA THR A 6 6.10 -4.34 17.37
C THR A 6 6.62 -3.19 16.50
N GLY A 7 5.96 -2.96 15.38
CA GLY A 7 6.30 -1.86 14.46
C GLY A 7 5.10 -1.53 13.58
N SER A 8 4.51 -0.35 13.78
CA SER A 8 3.30 0.17 13.13
C SER A 8 3.46 0.48 11.63
N ARG A 9 4.37 -0.20 10.93
CA ARG A 9 4.61 0.01 9.50
C ARG A 9 4.24 -1.26 8.71
N PRO A 10 3.12 -1.23 7.97
CA PRO A 10 2.65 -2.35 7.16
C PRO A 10 3.68 -2.88 6.14
N GLY A 11 4.69 -2.07 5.79
CA GLY A 11 5.78 -2.46 4.90
C GLY A 11 6.58 -3.66 5.42
N GLY A 12 6.67 -3.83 6.74
CA GLY A 12 7.36 -4.98 7.33
C GLY A 12 6.74 -6.31 6.92
N ALA A 13 5.42 -6.46 7.09
CA ALA A 13 4.72 -7.71 6.76
C ALA A 13 4.86 -8.08 5.27
N TRP A 14 4.81 -7.09 4.38
CA TRP A 14 5.03 -7.30 2.94
C TRP A 14 6.45 -7.76 2.60
N VAL A 15 7.46 -7.20 3.27
CA VAL A 15 8.85 -7.67 3.10
C VAL A 15 8.98 -9.12 3.57
N PHE A 16 8.44 -9.46 4.75
CA PHE A 16 8.47 -10.85 5.23
C PHE A 16 7.75 -11.82 4.28
N GLU A 17 6.61 -11.43 3.71
CA GLU A 17 5.94 -12.22 2.67
C GLU A 17 6.86 -12.44 1.46
N THR A 18 7.49 -11.38 0.97
CA THR A 18 8.38 -11.43 -0.20
C THR A 18 9.49 -12.48 -0.03
N TYR A 19 9.95 -12.70 1.21
CA TYR A 19 11.01 -13.66 1.53
C TYR A 19 10.49 -15.01 2.07
N GLY A 20 9.19 -15.29 1.91
CA GLY A 20 8.55 -16.57 2.26
C GLY A 20 8.29 -16.76 3.76
N LEU A 21 8.24 -15.68 4.52
CA LEU A 21 8.00 -15.69 5.97
C LEU A 21 6.62 -15.17 6.37
N GLY A 22 5.76 -14.77 5.43
CA GLY A 22 4.53 -14.06 5.77
C GLY A 22 3.52 -14.87 6.58
N ASP A 23 3.47 -16.20 6.45
CA ASP A 23 2.63 -17.06 7.30
C ASP A 23 3.06 -17.07 8.77
N ARG A 24 4.30 -16.63 9.05
CA ARG A 24 4.87 -16.53 10.39
C ARG A 24 4.73 -15.12 10.98
N VAL A 25 4.14 -14.19 10.24
CA VAL A 25 4.03 -12.78 10.62
C VAL A 25 2.57 -12.40 10.79
N LYS A 26 2.29 -11.70 11.89
CA LYS A 26 0.99 -11.12 12.19
C LYS A 26 1.15 -9.62 12.38
N LEU A 27 0.11 -8.86 12.05
CA LEU A 27 0.02 -7.45 12.40
C LEU A 27 -0.74 -7.29 13.72
N LEU A 28 -0.26 -6.40 14.57
CA LEU A 28 -0.99 -5.94 15.74
C LEU A 28 -2.06 -4.95 15.28
N ASP A 29 -3.32 -5.39 15.26
CA ASP A 29 -4.44 -4.56 14.81
C ASP A 29 -4.66 -3.37 15.75
N GLY A 30 -4.85 -2.17 15.19
CA GLY A 30 -4.83 -0.90 15.93
C GLY A 30 -3.43 -0.40 16.33
N GLY A 31 -2.40 -1.23 16.17
CA GLY A 31 -1.00 -0.91 16.41
C GLY A 31 -0.72 -0.35 17.80
N ARG A 32 0.35 0.44 17.91
CA ARG A 32 0.77 1.07 19.16
C ARG A 32 -0.27 2.05 19.71
N LYS A 33 -1.00 2.76 18.83
CA LYS A 33 -2.03 3.73 19.23
C LYS A 33 -3.12 3.06 20.07
N LEU A 34 -3.66 1.93 19.61
CA LEU A 34 -4.67 1.19 20.36
C LEU A 34 -4.09 0.54 21.62
N TRP A 35 -2.84 0.06 21.56
CA TRP A 35 -2.14 -0.51 22.71
C TRP A 35 -2.05 0.49 23.87
N GLU A 36 -1.59 1.71 23.57
CA GLU A 36 -1.49 2.81 24.55
C GLU A 36 -2.88 3.24 25.05
N ALA A 37 -3.87 3.36 24.15
CA ALA A 37 -5.24 3.72 24.52
C ALA A 37 -5.89 2.70 25.46
N LYS A 38 -5.48 1.43 25.40
CA LYS A 38 -5.91 0.36 26.32
C LYS A 38 -5.13 0.32 27.63
N GLY A 39 -4.15 1.21 27.83
CA GLY A 39 -3.31 1.24 29.03
C GLY A 39 -2.44 -0.01 29.18
N LEU A 40 -2.11 -0.69 28.07
CA LEU A 40 -1.29 -1.89 28.12
C LEU A 40 0.18 -1.53 28.39
N PRO A 41 0.93 -2.41 29.08
CA PRO A 41 2.29 -2.11 29.50
C PRO A 41 3.23 -1.90 28.30
N LEU A 42 4.19 -0.99 28.47
CA LEU A 42 5.30 -0.76 27.55
C LEU A 42 6.61 -1.05 28.27
N ASP A 43 7.59 -1.56 27.54
CA ASP A 43 8.98 -1.70 28.01
C ASP A 43 9.89 -0.82 27.14
N SER A 44 10.78 -0.08 27.80
CA SER A 44 11.79 0.79 27.16
C SER A 44 13.19 0.18 27.17
N LYS A 45 13.37 -0.98 27.81
CA LYS A 45 14.65 -1.69 27.83
C LYS A 45 14.97 -2.24 26.45
N ALA A 46 16.17 -1.92 25.98
CA ALA A 46 16.72 -2.59 24.80
C ALA A 46 16.84 -4.09 25.10
N THR A 47 16.20 -4.92 24.27
CA THR A 47 16.31 -6.37 24.34
C THR A 47 17.32 -6.83 23.31
N GLU A 48 18.30 -7.61 23.73
CA GLU A 48 19.20 -8.32 22.82
C GLU A 48 18.63 -9.70 22.52
N HIS A 49 18.63 -10.06 21.24
CA HIS A 49 18.23 -11.38 20.78
C HIS A 49 19.46 -12.12 20.26
N ALA A 50 19.64 -13.37 20.70
CA ALA A 50 20.70 -14.21 20.16
C ALA A 50 20.52 -14.40 18.64
N ALA A 51 21.63 -14.40 17.91
CA ALA A 51 21.62 -14.70 16.48
C ALA A 51 21.00 -16.08 16.23
N THR A 52 20.25 -16.20 15.13
CA THR A 52 19.63 -17.46 14.71
C THR A 52 20.04 -17.81 13.29
N ASN A 53 19.91 -19.08 12.92
CA ASN A 53 20.21 -19.57 11.57
C ASN A 53 19.01 -19.43 10.62
N LEU A 54 18.29 -18.29 10.69
CA LEU A 54 17.12 -18.05 9.85
C LEU A 54 17.52 -18.04 8.37
N LYS A 55 16.98 -18.99 7.61
CA LYS A 55 17.09 -19.03 6.15
C LYS A 55 15.83 -18.45 5.54
N VAL A 56 16.00 -17.48 4.63
CA VAL A 56 14.93 -16.90 3.83
C VAL A 56 14.95 -17.48 2.41
N LYS A 57 13.81 -17.45 1.73
CA LYS A 57 13.73 -17.80 0.31
C LYS A 57 14.26 -16.64 -0.55
N ASP A 58 14.45 -16.88 -1.85
CA ASP A 58 14.60 -15.80 -2.81
C ASP A 58 13.33 -14.93 -2.86
N PRO A 59 13.45 -13.64 -3.22
CA PRO A 59 12.30 -12.74 -3.34
C PRO A 59 11.23 -13.29 -4.28
N ASP A 60 10.01 -13.46 -3.78
CA ASP A 60 8.86 -13.87 -4.59
C ASP A 60 8.41 -12.71 -5.49
N PRO A 61 8.54 -12.81 -6.82
CA PRO A 61 8.08 -11.76 -7.73
C PRO A 61 6.55 -11.64 -7.78
N SER A 62 5.80 -12.65 -7.32
CA SER A 62 4.33 -12.65 -7.39
C SER A 62 3.67 -11.68 -6.40
N VAL A 63 4.41 -11.15 -5.43
CA VAL A 63 3.88 -10.19 -4.43
C VAL A 63 4.26 -8.74 -4.71
N ARG A 64 5.08 -8.51 -5.74
CA ARG A 64 5.61 -7.19 -6.11
C ARG A 64 5.30 -6.88 -7.57
N ALA A 65 4.75 -5.71 -7.83
CA ALA A 65 4.65 -5.17 -9.17
C ALA A 65 5.82 -4.21 -9.42
N ARG A 66 6.34 -4.23 -10.65
CA ARG A 66 7.40 -3.32 -11.12
C ARG A 66 6.79 -2.24 -12.00
N PHE A 67 7.58 -1.19 -12.23
CA PHE A 67 7.22 -0.08 -13.13
C PHE A 67 6.66 -0.57 -14.47
N THR A 68 7.33 -1.53 -15.12
CA THR A 68 6.91 -2.07 -16.42
C THR A 68 5.56 -2.80 -16.38
N ASP A 69 5.26 -3.50 -15.29
CA ASP A 69 3.95 -4.13 -15.10
C ASP A 69 2.85 -3.07 -15.08
N VAL A 70 3.09 -1.99 -14.35
CA VAL A 70 2.12 -0.91 -14.15
C VAL A 70 1.92 -0.10 -15.42
N VAL A 71 2.98 0.19 -16.16
CA VAL A 71 2.89 0.85 -17.48
C VAL A 71 2.08 0.00 -18.45
N ALA A 72 2.30 -1.31 -18.52
CA ALA A 72 1.54 -2.19 -19.40
C ALA A 72 0.04 -2.21 -19.04
N VAL A 73 -0.31 -2.15 -17.75
CA VAL A 73 -1.72 -1.99 -17.32
C VAL A 73 -2.28 -0.63 -17.76
N ALA A 74 -1.52 0.45 -17.55
CA ALA A 74 -1.93 1.81 -17.92
C ALA A 74 -2.15 1.99 -19.44
N GLU A 75 -1.42 1.24 -20.25
CA GLU A 75 -1.56 1.18 -21.71
C GLU A 75 -2.67 0.22 -22.18
N GLY A 76 -3.39 -0.43 -21.25
CA GLY A 76 -4.48 -1.35 -21.57
C GLY A 76 -4.02 -2.72 -22.08
N LYS A 77 -2.74 -3.08 -21.90
CA LYS A 77 -2.19 -4.39 -22.32
C LYS A 77 -2.55 -5.53 -21.37
N HIS A 78 -2.90 -5.20 -20.12
CA HIS A 78 -3.24 -6.17 -19.08
C HIS A 78 -4.51 -5.77 -18.35
N ASP A 79 -5.38 -6.75 -18.10
CA ASP A 79 -6.63 -6.57 -17.38
C ASP A 79 -6.42 -6.74 -15.86
N ILE A 80 -5.80 -5.74 -15.25
CA ILE A 80 -5.45 -5.70 -13.83
C ILE A 80 -6.02 -4.42 -13.22
N LYS A 81 -6.58 -4.52 -12.00
CA LYS A 81 -7.09 -3.34 -11.29
C LYS A 81 -5.96 -2.61 -10.59
N LEU A 82 -5.75 -1.35 -10.96
CA LEU A 82 -4.85 -0.45 -10.23
C LEU A 82 -5.65 0.25 -9.11
N ILE A 83 -5.13 0.23 -7.89
CA ILE A 83 -5.74 0.91 -6.74
C ILE A 83 -4.79 1.99 -6.24
N ASP A 84 -5.23 3.24 -6.40
CA ASP A 84 -4.57 4.42 -5.85
C ASP A 84 -5.10 4.69 -4.44
N ILE A 85 -4.24 4.56 -3.44
CA ILE A 85 -4.63 4.71 -2.03
C ILE A 85 -4.28 6.08 -1.45
N ARG A 86 -3.87 7.03 -2.30
CA ARG A 86 -3.64 8.43 -1.92
C ARG A 86 -4.97 9.16 -1.71
N SER A 87 -4.90 10.41 -1.23
CA SER A 87 -6.09 11.24 -1.08
C SER A 87 -6.75 11.53 -2.43
N ALA A 88 -8.04 11.90 -2.41
CA ALA A 88 -8.78 12.26 -3.62
C ALA A 88 -8.16 13.46 -4.35
N ASP A 89 -7.62 14.43 -3.61
CA ASP A 89 -6.97 15.62 -4.18
C ASP A 89 -5.63 15.27 -4.86
N GLU A 90 -4.87 14.31 -4.32
CA GLU A 90 -3.67 13.77 -4.99
C GLU A 90 -4.05 12.99 -6.25
N TYR A 91 -5.09 12.15 -6.15
CA TYR A 91 -5.58 11.33 -7.26
C TYR A 91 -6.10 12.19 -8.42
N SER A 92 -6.95 13.19 -8.15
CA SER A 92 -7.49 14.07 -9.20
C SER A 92 -6.42 14.96 -9.84
N GLY A 93 -5.25 15.07 -9.19
CA GLY A 93 -4.18 15.97 -9.58
C GLY A 93 -4.42 17.40 -9.14
N LYS A 94 -5.31 17.66 -8.19
CA LYS A 94 -5.50 19.00 -7.60
C LYS A 94 -4.25 19.44 -6.82
N ILE A 95 -3.55 18.49 -6.20
CA ILE A 95 -2.26 18.70 -5.55
C ILE A 95 -1.25 17.64 -6.00
N PHE A 96 0.04 17.97 -5.94
CA PHE A 96 1.12 17.01 -6.20
C PHE A 96 1.34 16.08 -5.00
N ALA A 97 1.40 16.69 -3.82
CA ALA A 97 1.52 16.02 -2.53
C ALA A 97 0.94 16.96 -1.44
N PRO A 98 0.57 16.42 -0.27
CA PRO A 98 0.23 17.23 0.89
C PRO A 98 1.38 18.14 1.31
N GLU A 99 1.06 19.26 1.97
CA GLU A 99 2.06 20.20 2.49
C GLU A 99 3.05 19.51 3.45
N GLY A 100 4.34 19.88 3.34
CA GLY A 100 5.42 19.32 4.17
C GLY A 100 5.93 17.93 3.74
N VAL A 101 5.35 17.32 2.70
CA VAL A 101 5.79 16.02 2.18
C VAL A 101 6.93 16.19 1.16
N LYS A 102 8.03 15.45 1.35
CA LYS A 102 9.20 15.45 0.43
C LYS A 102 9.13 14.40 -0.67
N GLU A 103 8.12 13.52 -0.63
CA GLU A 103 7.84 12.47 -1.62
C GLU A 103 7.18 13.10 -2.86
N LEU A 104 7.98 13.76 -3.71
CA LEU A 104 7.47 14.60 -4.79
C LEU A 104 7.52 13.90 -6.16
N SER A 105 6.62 14.34 -7.04
CA SER A 105 6.61 14.04 -8.47
C SER A 105 6.49 15.32 -9.29
N VAL A 106 7.03 15.32 -10.50
CA VAL A 106 6.90 16.47 -11.44
C VAL A 106 5.55 16.51 -12.15
N ARG A 107 4.70 15.49 -11.99
CA ARG A 107 3.33 15.45 -12.53
C ARG A 107 2.30 15.15 -11.45
N ALA A 108 1.19 15.86 -11.49
CA ALA A 108 0.00 15.61 -10.69
C ALA A 108 -0.96 14.66 -11.42
N GLY A 109 -1.88 14.04 -10.69
CA GLY A 109 -2.86 13.11 -11.23
C GLY A 109 -2.62 11.68 -10.75
N HIS A 110 -3.08 10.71 -11.54
CA HIS A 110 -3.00 9.28 -11.24
C HIS A 110 -2.72 8.45 -12.50
N ILE A 111 -2.51 7.15 -12.30
CA ILE A 111 -2.29 6.19 -13.38
C ILE A 111 -3.63 5.94 -14.08
N PRO A 112 -3.73 6.05 -15.41
CA PRO A 112 -4.98 5.81 -16.13
C PRO A 112 -5.65 4.48 -15.77
N GLY A 113 -6.98 4.50 -15.60
CA GLY A 113 -7.76 3.33 -15.21
C GLY A 113 -7.66 2.95 -13.72
N ALA A 114 -6.83 3.62 -12.93
CA ALA A 114 -6.77 3.39 -11.50
C ALA A 114 -8.05 3.82 -10.79
N VAL A 115 -8.38 3.11 -9.71
CA VAL A 115 -9.50 3.41 -8.83
C VAL A 115 -8.96 4.03 -7.54
N ASN A 116 -9.52 5.16 -7.11
CA ASN A 116 -9.13 5.77 -5.85
C ASN A 116 -9.89 5.18 -4.65
N VAL A 117 -9.14 4.61 -3.72
CA VAL A 117 -9.63 4.16 -2.40
C VAL A 117 -8.61 4.58 -1.35
N PRO A 118 -8.75 5.77 -0.75
CA PRO A 118 -7.80 6.25 0.27
C PRO A 118 -7.61 5.21 1.38
N TRP A 119 -6.36 4.97 1.80
CA TRP A 119 -6.07 3.91 2.78
C TRP A 119 -6.85 4.04 4.10
N GLY A 120 -7.15 5.28 4.52
CA GLY A 120 -7.92 5.54 5.73
C GLY A 120 -9.39 5.09 5.65
N SER A 121 -9.92 4.83 4.45
CA SER A 121 -11.30 4.37 4.27
C SER A 121 -11.54 2.95 4.81
N ILE A 122 -10.48 2.15 4.96
CA ILE A 122 -10.55 0.76 5.47
C ILE A 122 -10.11 0.64 6.94
N VAL A 123 -9.94 1.77 7.62
CA VAL A 123 -9.43 1.86 9.00
C VAL A 123 -10.49 2.52 9.89
N ASN A 124 -10.71 1.97 11.08
CA ASN A 124 -11.57 2.54 12.11
C ASN A 124 -10.89 3.70 12.84
N ALA A 125 -11.66 4.49 13.60
CA ALA A 125 -11.13 5.64 14.34
C ALA A 125 -10.03 5.26 15.37
N ASP A 126 -10.13 4.06 15.93
CA ASP A 126 -9.17 3.48 16.87
C ASP A 126 -7.90 2.91 16.20
N GLY A 127 -7.85 2.93 14.86
CA GLY A 127 -6.73 2.45 14.05
C GLY A 127 -6.83 0.98 13.63
N THR A 128 -7.90 0.27 14.01
CA THR A 128 -8.11 -1.12 13.59
C THR A 128 -8.56 -1.23 12.14
N PHE A 129 -8.34 -2.38 11.51
CA PHE A 129 -8.98 -2.69 10.24
C PHE A 129 -10.50 -2.77 10.41
N LYS A 130 -11.22 -2.31 9.39
CA LYS A 130 -12.66 -2.59 9.28
C LYS A 130 -12.92 -4.09 9.15
N PRO A 131 -14.12 -4.57 9.54
CA PRO A 131 -14.53 -5.95 9.28
C PRO A 131 -14.38 -6.32 7.81
N ALA A 132 -14.02 -7.58 7.53
CA ALA A 132 -13.77 -8.07 6.17
C ALA A 132 -14.94 -7.75 5.20
N ASP A 133 -16.18 -7.91 5.64
CA ASP A 133 -17.36 -7.64 4.82
C ASP A 133 -17.53 -6.15 4.48
N GLU A 134 -17.18 -5.25 5.40
CA GLU A 134 -17.16 -3.80 5.14
C GLU A 134 -16.08 -3.45 4.13
N ILE A 135 -14.86 -3.98 4.31
CA ILE A 135 -13.75 -3.76 3.38
C ILE A 135 -14.15 -4.27 1.99
N LYS A 136 -14.68 -5.49 1.91
CA LYS A 136 -15.14 -6.10 0.66
C LYS A 136 -16.20 -5.24 -0.03
N SER A 137 -17.19 -4.74 0.73
CA SER A 137 -18.26 -3.89 0.19
C SER A 137 -17.72 -2.55 -0.33
N LEU A 138 -16.78 -1.92 0.38
CA LEU A 138 -16.13 -0.68 -0.02
C LEU A 138 -15.40 -0.81 -1.37
N TYR A 139 -14.66 -1.90 -1.56
CA TYR A 139 -13.97 -2.17 -2.83
C TYR A 139 -14.94 -2.58 -3.95
N ALA A 140 -15.94 -3.41 -3.65
CA ALA A 140 -16.93 -3.84 -4.63
C ALA A 140 -17.74 -2.65 -5.20
N ALA A 141 -18.09 -1.67 -4.35
CA ALA A 141 -18.74 -0.43 -4.76
C ALA A 141 -17.91 0.41 -5.74
N LYS A 142 -16.59 0.14 -5.83
CA LYS A 142 -15.67 0.76 -6.78
C LYS A 142 -15.26 -0.17 -7.93
N GLY A 143 -15.96 -1.30 -8.09
CA GLY A 143 -15.69 -2.28 -9.15
C GLY A 143 -14.44 -3.14 -8.90
N VAL A 144 -14.07 -3.33 -7.63
CA VAL A 144 -12.97 -4.21 -7.19
C VAL A 144 -13.55 -5.32 -6.32
N ASP A 145 -13.79 -6.48 -6.90
CA ASP A 145 -14.43 -7.64 -6.25
C ASP A 145 -13.49 -8.85 -6.10
N GLY A 146 -12.21 -8.70 -6.48
CA GLY A 146 -11.23 -9.78 -6.46
C GLY A 146 -11.28 -10.73 -7.65
N SER A 147 -12.17 -10.52 -8.64
CA SER A 147 -12.24 -11.33 -9.86
C SER A 147 -11.05 -11.15 -10.80
N LYS A 148 -10.31 -10.04 -10.64
CA LYS A 148 -9.12 -9.69 -11.42
C LYS A 148 -7.93 -9.45 -10.48
N PRO A 149 -6.70 -9.70 -10.94
CA PRO A 149 -5.50 -9.33 -10.20
C PRO A 149 -5.49 -7.83 -9.87
N ILE A 150 -4.89 -7.49 -8.73
CA ILE A 150 -4.86 -6.13 -8.20
C ILE A 150 -3.43 -5.67 -8.01
N ILE A 151 -3.14 -4.41 -8.36
CA ILE A 151 -1.91 -3.72 -7.97
C ILE A 151 -2.26 -2.50 -7.12
N THR A 152 -1.74 -2.44 -5.91
CA THR A 152 -1.90 -1.30 -5.01
C THR A 152 -0.67 -0.38 -5.08
N TYR A 153 -0.89 0.93 -5.09
CA TYR A 153 0.20 1.91 -5.03
C TYR A 153 -0.17 3.15 -4.22
N CYS A 154 0.85 3.87 -3.75
CA CYS A 154 0.67 5.14 -3.04
C CYS A 154 1.65 6.19 -3.55
N ARG A 155 2.39 6.87 -2.67
CA ARG A 155 3.53 7.71 -3.09
C ARG A 155 4.83 6.90 -3.19
N ILE A 156 5.15 6.10 -2.16
CA ILE A 156 6.44 5.40 -1.99
C ILE A 156 6.31 3.93 -1.52
N GLY A 157 5.18 3.27 -1.77
CA GLY A 157 5.01 1.86 -1.37
C GLY A 157 4.66 1.59 0.10
N GLU A 158 4.89 2.55 1.02
CA GLU A 158 4.68 2.34 2.45
C GLU A 158 3.21 2.11 2.81
N ARG A 159 2.32 3.05 2.48
CA ARG A 159 0.89 2.92 2.81
C ARG A 159 0.18 1.90 1.92
N SER A 160 0.69 1.65 0.71
CA SER A 160 0.08 0.66 -0.18
C SER A 160 0.27 -0.75 0.34
N SER A 161 1.34 -1.03 1.11
CA SER A 161 1.49 -2.30 1.82
C SER A 161 0.39 -2.56 2.88
N HIS A 162 -0.21 -1.52 3.46
CA HIS A 162 -1.39 -1.64 4.34
C HIS A 162 -2.60 -2.19 3.60
N THR A 163 -2.87 -1.59 2.44
CA THR A 163 -4.00 -1.99 1.59
C THR A 163 -3.76 -3.35 0.97
N TRP A 164 -2.53 -3.63 0.55
CA TRP A 164 -2.09 -4.95 0.11
C TRP A 164 -2.37 -6.02 1.18
N PHE A 165 -2.05 -5.75 2.45
CA PHE A 165 -2.31 -6.70 3.54
C PHE A 165 -3.81 -6.95 3.70
N ALA A 166 -4.64 -5.90 3.72
CA ALA A 166 -6.09 -6.06 3.83
C ALA A 166 -6.66 -6.89 2.66
N LEU A 167 -6.33 -6.54 1.42
CA LEU A 167 -6.87 -7.22 0.25
C LEU A 167 -6.35 -8.66 0.11
N LYS A 168 -5.06 -8.91 0.36
CA LYS A 168 -4.46 -10.24 0.20
C LYS A 168 -4.68 -11.14 1.42
N LYS A 169 -4.38 -10.67 2.63
CA LYS A 169 -4.39 -11.50 3.84
C LYS A 169 -5.77 -11.55 4.52
N ILE A 170 -6.58 -10.49 4.43
CA ILE A 170 -7.93 -10.48 5.03
C ILE A 170 -8.98 -10.97 4.03
N LEU A 171 -8.94 -10.49 2.77
CA LEU A 171 -9.94 -10.86 1.75
C LEU A 171 -9.52 -12.02 0.82
N GLY A 172 -8.25 -12.41 0.81
CA GLY A 172 -7.77 -13.53 -0.01
C GLY A 172 -7.61 -13.22 -1.50
N TYR A 173 -7.52 -11.95 -1.89
CA TYR A 173 -7.39 -11.56 -3.30
C TYR A 173 -5.96 -11.73 -3.82
N ASP A 174 -5.82 -11.84 -5.15
CA ASP A 174 -4.52 -11.79 -5.82
C ASP A 174 -4.03 -10.34 -5.93
N VAL A 175 -3.06 -9.97 -5.08
CA VAL A 175 -2.59 -8.59 -4.94
C VAL A 175 -1.08 -8.49 -4.95
N ARG A 176 -0.59 -7.55 -5.76
CA ARG A 176 0.80 -7.09 -5.81
C ARG A 176 0.93 -5.67 -5.27
N ASN A 177 2.02 -5.39 -4.55
CA ASN A 177 2.35 -4.03 -4.15
C ASN A 177 3.32 -3.42 -5.17
N TYR A 178 3.01 -2.22 -5.67
CA TYR A 178 3.93 -1.43 -6.49
C TYR A 178 4.65 -0.42 -5.61
N ASP A 179 5.87 -0.76 -5.20
CA ASP A 179 6.65 0.00 -4.22
C ASP A 179 7.21 1.32 -4.77
N GLY A 180 7.59 1.38 -6.05
CA GLY A 180 8.02 2.62 -6.71
C GLY A 180 6.91 3.68 -6.76
N SER A 181 5.65 3.22 -6.80
CA SER A 181 4.46 4.03 -6.56
C SER A 181 4.42 5.33 -7.41
N TRP A 182 3.70 6.37 -6.96
CA TRP A 182 3.57 7.62 -7.71
C TRP A 182 4.87 8.41 -7.83
N THR A 183 5.82 8.26 -6.90
CA THR A 183 7.13 8.93 -7.05
C THR A 183 7.93 8.40 -8.23
N GLU A 184 7.90 7.09 -8.50
CA GLU A 184 8.54 6.54 -9.70
C GLU A 184 7.71 6.87 -10.95
N TYR A 185 6.40 6.59 -10.92
CA TYR A 185 5.53 6.76 -12.08
C TYR A 185 5.38 8.21 -12.51
N GLY A 186 5.09 9.11 -11.57
CA GLY A 186 4.88 10.53 -11.81
C GLY A 186 6.12 11.24 -12.36
N ASN A 187 7.31 10.72 -12.09
CA ASN A 187 8.59 11.24 -12.60
C ASN A 187 9.06 10.59 -13.92
N ALA A 188 8.46 9.48 -14.36
CA ALA A 188 8.91 8.77 -15.56
C ALA A 188 8.46 9.44 -16.87
N VAL A 189 9.38 9.79 -17.76
CA VAL A 189 9.02 10.42 -19.04
C VAL A 189 8.23 9.45 -19.94
N GLY A 190 7.21 9.97 -20.64
CA GLY A 190 6.49 9.24 -21.68
C GLY A 190 5.39 8.28 -21.21
N VAL A 191 5.20 8.09 -19.91
CA VAL A 191 4.09 7.27 -19.39
C VAL A 191 2.75 8.02 -19.42
N PRO A 192 1.63 7.33 -19.66
CA PRO A 192 0.32 7.96 -19.71
C PRO A 192 -0.13 8.38 -18.30
N VAL A 193 -0.73 9.57 -18.17
CA VAL A 193 -1.18 10.14 -16.89
C VAL A 193 -2.60 10.67 -17.05
N SER A 194 -3.47 10.33 -16.09
CA SER A 194 -4.79 10.93 -15.97
C SER A 194 -4.71 12.08 -14.97
N ASN A 195 -4.97 13.32 -15.43
CA ASN A 195 -4.95 14.52 -14.59
C ASN A 195 -6.26 15.30 -14.75
N PRO A 196 -7.35 14.86 -14.09
CA PRO A 196 -8.65 15.51 -14.19
C PRO A 196 -8.65 17.00 -13.81
N SER A 197 -7.82 17.42 -12.85
CA SER A 197 -7.75 18.81 -12.40
C SER A 197 -6.89 19.70 -13.31
N GLY A 198 -6.07 19.11 -14.20
CA GLY A 198 -5.23 19.87 -15.13
C GLY A 198 -4.06 20.62 -14.48
N THR A 199 -3.75 20.38 -13.21
CA THR A 199 -2.64 21.05 -12.52
C THR A 199 -1.32 20.65 -13.16
N ILE A 200 -0.51 21.64 -13.53
CA ILE A 200 0.81 21.45 -14.12
C ILE A 200 1.90 22.00 -13.21
N TRP A 201 3.09 21.42 -13.31
CA TRP A 201 4.24 21.86 -12.54
C TRP A 201 4.73 23.20 -13.07
N THR A 202 4.87 24.20 -12.20
CA THR A 202 5.24 25.58 -12.60
C THR A 202 6.68 25.95 -12.28
N GLY A 203 7.48 25.02 -11.73
CA GLY A 203 8.91 25.24 -11.46
C GLY A 203 9.22 26.18 -10.30
N LYS A 204 8.23 26.48 -9.44
CA LYS A 204 8.39 27.28 -8.23
C LYS A 204 8.44 26.42 -6.98
#